data_AF-A0A2N6AUI1-F1
#
_entry.id   AF-A0A2N6AUI1-F1
#
_cell.length_a   1.000
_cell.length_b   1.000
_cell.length_c   1.000
_cell.angle_alpha   90.00
_cell.angle_beta   90.00
_cell.angle_gamma   90.00
#
_symmetry.space_group_name_H-M   'P 1'
#
loop_
_entity.id
_entity.type
_entity.pdbx_description
1 polymer ?
#
loop_
_entity_poly.entity_id
_entity_poly.type
_entity_poly.pdbx_seq_one_letter_code
_entity_poly.pdbx_strand_id
1 'polypeptide(L)'
;MNKSCEMYQMELMDVHYGESEMTEELRSHLDGCEDCSRYWAGLGELETSMVFPEFEDPFKEIVLDKLMAERENKSGRKRNALDFAAFILLAGLFLGACLALVFSGHAVALSKIYLSIFMVAPLMLPFLIKRQMTKGAHTNGRA
;
A
#
# COMPACT_ATOMS: atom_id res chain seq x y z
N MET A 1 18.34 25.75 31.74
CA MET A 1 17.09 25.41 31.05
C MET A 1 16.16 24.76 32.07
N ASN A 2 14.98 25.33 32.27
CA ASN A 2 13.99 24.80 33.22
C ASN A 2 13.15 23.75 32.48
N LYS A 3 12.86 22.60 33.09
CA LYS A 3 12.12 21.50 32.42
C LYS A 3 10.76 21.94 31.85
N SER A 4 10.16 22.98 32.40
CA SER A 4 8.92 23.57 31.90
C SER A 4 9.08 24.23 30.53
N CYS A 5 10.22 24.89 30.25
CA CYS A 5 10.45 25.59 28.99
C CYS A 5 10.62 24.62 27.81
N GLU A 6 11.20 23.43 28.05
CA GLU A 6 11.34 22.40 27.01
C GLU A 6 9.97 21.91 26.50
N MET A 7 9.00 21.74 27.40
CA MET A 7 7.63 21.39 27.02
C MET A 7 6.99 22.47 26.17
N TYR A 8 7.07 23.73 26.59
CA TYR A 8 6.51 24.84 25.83
C TYR A 8 7.21 25.05 24.49
N GLN A 9 8.51 24.81 24.39
CA GLN A 9 9.23 24.87 23.11
C GLN A 9 8.77 23.80 22.12
N MET A 10 8.49 22.58 22.59
CA MET A 10 7.90 21.53 21.74
C MET A 10 6.51 21.93 21.25
N GLU A 11 5.66 22.44 22.15
CA GLU A 11 4.31 22.86 21.78
C GLU A 11 4.32 24.08 20.83
N LEU A 12 5.23 25.02 21.02
CA LEU A 12 5.47 26.12 20.07
C LEU A 12 5.91 25.61 18.70
N MET A 13 6.75 24.57 18.64
CA MET A 13 7.16 23.97 17.37
C MET A 13 5.94 23.35 16.65
N ASP A 14 5.09 22.63 17.35
CA ASP A 14 3.87 22.03 16.79
C ASP A 14 2.91 23.12 16.27
N VAL A 15 2.77 24.23 17.01
CA VAL A 15 1.99 25.40 16.57
C VAL A 15 2.59 26.03 15.31
N HIS A 16 3.92 26.17 15.26
CA HIS A 16 4.61 26.75 14.10
C HIS A 16 4.41 25.94 12.81
N TYR A 17 4.37 24.61 12.91
CA TYR A 17 4.12 23.71 11.77
C TYR A 17 2.63 23.42 11.53
N GLY A 18 1.72 24.01 12.32
CA GLY A 18 0.27 23.85 12.16
C GLY A 18 -0.28 22.50 12.62
N GLU A 19 0.45 21.78 13.46
CA GLU A 19 0.00 20.52 14.07
C GLU A 19 -0.92 20.77 15.28
N SER A 20 -0.82 21.95 15.92
CA SER A 20 -1.62 22.36 17.07
C SER A 20 -2.02 23.85 17.03
N GLU A 21 -3.03 24.23 17.82
CA GLU A 21 -3.49 25.62 17.95
C GLU A 21 -2.80 26.32 19.13
N MET A 22 -2.54 27.63 19.00
CA MET A 22 -1.94 28.43 20.07
C MET A 22 -2.92 28.58 21.25
N THR A 23 -2.61 27.93 22.37
CA THR A 23 -3.42 28.03 23.59
C THR A 23 -3.10 29.32 24.38
N GLU A 24 -4.06 29.78 25.19
CA GLU A 24 -3.88 31.00 26.01
C GLU A 24 -2.74 30.85 27.04
N GLU A 25 -2.57 29.65 27.58
CA GLU A 25 -1.48 29.32 28.51
C GLU A 25 -0.11 29.44 27.82
N LEU A 26 0.02 28.88 26.61
CA LEU A 26 1.24 28.95 25.81
C LEU A 26 1.59 30.40 25.44
N ARG A 27 0.58 31.19 25.05
CA ARG A 27 0.74 32.61 24.73
C ARG A 27 1.22 33.42 25.94
N SER A 28 0.62 33.20 27.10
CA SER A 28 1.02 33.86 28.34
C SER A 28 2.45 33.50 28.76
N HIS A 29 2.87 32.26 28.53
CA HIS A 29 4.24 31.82 28.80
C HIS A 29 5.24 32.43 27.82
N LEU A 30 4.89 32.52 26.54
CA LEU A 30 5.72 33.12 25.51
C LEU A 30 6.00 34.60 25.79
N ASP A 31 4.99 35.35 26.23
CA ASP A 31 5.13 36.77 26.59
C ASP A 31 5.96 36.99 27.88
N GLY A 32 5.97 36.01 28.78
CA GLY A 32 6.66 36.08 30.08
C GLY A 32 8.06 35.45 30.11
N CYS A 33 8.43 34.66 29.10
CA CYS A 33 9.67 33.89 29.09
C CYS A 33 10.58 34.28 27.92
N GLU A 34 11.69 34.95 28.24
CA GLU A 34 12.67 35.41 27.23
C GLU A 34 13.27 34.26 26.42
N ASP A 35 13.50 33.10 27.04
CA ASP A 35 14.06 31.92 26.38
C ASP A 35 13.09 31.34 25.33
N CYS A 36 11.80 31.23 25.66
CA CYS A 36 10.77 30.75 24.74
C CYS A 36 10.46 31.78 23.64
N SER A 37 10.49 33.07 23.97
CA SER A 37 10.35 34.16 23.00
C SER A 37 11.47 34.15 21.96
N ARG A 38 12.72 33.98 22.41
CA ARG A 38 13.88 33.87 21.51
C ARG A 38 13.82 32.60 20.65
N TYR A 39 13.35 31.49 21.21
CA TYR A 39 13.14 30.25 20.46
C TYR A 39 12.10 30.44 19.34
N TRP A 40 10.95 31.06 19.66
CA TRP A 40 9.89 31.36 18.71
C TRP A 40 10.35 32.29 17.58
N ALA A 41 11.10 33.35 17.91
CA ALA A 41 11.68 34.24 16.90
C ALA A 41 12.67 33.49 15.99
N GLY A 42 13.47 32.59 16.55
CA GLY A 42 14.41 31.76 15.79
C GLY A 42 13.73 30.78 14.83
N LEU A 43 12.53 30.27 15.15
CA LEU A 43 11.75 29.42 14.25
C LEU A 43 11.32 30.18 12.98
N GLY A 44 10.86 31.43 13.14
CA GLY A 44 10.49 32.28 12.00
C GLY A 44 11.69 32.67 11.13
N GLU A 45 12.86 32.94 11.74
CA GLU A 45 14.10 33.16 10.98
C GLU A 45 14.52 31.91 10.19
N LEU A 46 14.33 30.72 10.76
CA LEU A 46 14.59 29.45 10.11
C LEU A 46 13.73 29.27 8.86
N GLU A 47 12.45 29.63 8.92
CA GLU A 47 11.53 29.59 7.76
C GLU A 47 12.01 30.52 6.64
N THR A 48 12.44 31.75 6.97
CA THR A 48 13.00 32.68 5.96
C THR A 48 14.34 32.26 5.39
N SER A 49 15.18 31.54 6.15
CA SER A 49 16.46 31.00 5.67
C SER A 49 16.30 29.68 4.90
N MET A 50 15.20 28.96 5.15
CA MET A 50 14.72 27.82 4.38
C MET A 50 13.70 28.21 3.31
N VAL A 51 13.72 29.47 2.85
CA VAL A 51 13.30 29.79 1.49
C VAL A 51 14.31 29.10 0.58
N PHE A 52 14.12 27.79 0.41
CA PHE A 52 14.68 27.06 -0.69
C PHE A 52 14.31 27.88 -1.92
N PRO A 53 15.28 28.30 -2.76
CA PRO A 53 14.94 28.76 -4.10
C PRO A 53 13.98 27.71 -4.66
N GLU A 54 12.89 28.16 -5.30
CA GLU A 54 11.96 27.31 -6.06
C GLU A 54 12.76 26.49 -7.08
N PHE A 55 13.45 25.46 -6.62
CA PHE A 55 13.97 24.40 -7.42
C PHE A 55 12.79 23.45 -7.51
N GLU A 56 12.03 23.62 -8.60
CA GLU A 56 11.51 22.49 -9.36
C GLU A 56 12.67 21.51 -9.58
N ASP A 57 12.98 20.72 -8.56
CA ASP A 57 14.09 19.79 -8.58
C ASP A 57 13.55 18.43 -9.03
N PRO A 58 13.77 18.00 -10.29
CA PRO A 58 13.33 16.69 -10.77
C PRO A 58 13.91 15.53 -9.94
N PHE A 59 14.89 15.79 -9.08
CA PHE A 59 15.43 14.80 -8.15
C PHE A 59 14.46 14.35 -7.05
N LYS A 60 13.56 15.22 -6.56
CA LYS A 60 12.60 14.81 -5.51
C LYS A 60 11.58 13.80 -6.02
N GLU A 61 11.14 13.97 -7.27
CA GLU A 61 10.20 13.05 -7.92
C GLU A 61 10.87 11.69 -8.18
N ILE A 62 12.12 11.67 -8.66
CA ILE A 62 12.86 10.41 -8.92
C ILE A 62 13.13 9.60 -7.64
N VAL A 63 13.44 10.27 -6.52
CA VAL A 63 13.69 9.58 -5.25
C VAL A 63 12.38 9.09 -4.63
N LEU A 64 11.30 9.87 -4.72
CA LEU A 64 9.98 9.48 -4.23
C LEU A 64 9.40 8.33 -5.06
N ASP A 65 9.51 8.38 -6.38
CA ASP A 65 9.09 7.31 -7.29
C ASP A 65 9.89 6.03 -7.07
N LYS A 66 11.22 6.12 -6.84
CA LYS A 66 12.01 4.94 -6.49
C LYS A 66 11.58 4.33 -5.16
N LEU A 67 11.32 5.14 -4.15
CA LEU A 67 10.87 4.67 -2.84
C LEU A 67 9.45 4.09 -2.90
N MET A 68 8.55 4.66 -3.69
CA MET A 68 7.21 4.12 -3.92
C MET A 68 7.26 2.81 -4.72
N ALA A 69 8.06 2.75 -5.78
CA ALA A 69 8.26 1.53 -6.57
C ALA A 69 8.85 0.40 -5.73
N GLU A 70 9.79 0.69 -4.83
CA GLU A 70 10.38 -0.31 -3.94
C GLU A 70 9.39 -0.79 -2.86
N ARG A 71 8.49 0.08 -2.40
CA ARG A 71 7.40 -0.25 -1.46
C ARG A 71 6.27 -1.04 -2.12
N GLU A 72 5.89 -0.71 -3.34
CA GLU A 72 4.94 -1.48 -4.14
C GLU A 72 5.47 -2.88 -4.46
N ASN A 73 6.75 -2.99 -4.84
CA ASN A 73 7.35 -4.30 -5.13
C ASN A 73 7.43 -5.18 -3.86
N LYS A 74 7.66 -4.58 -2.68
CA LYS A 74 7.71 -5.30 -1.40
C LYS A 74 6.33 -5.65 -0.84
N SER A 75 5.31 -4.82 -1.08
CA SER A 75 3.92 -5.08 -0.66
C SER A 75 3.19 -6.04 -1.59
N GLY A 76 3.40 -5.92 -2.91
CA GLY A 76 2.89 -6.85 -3.93
C GLY A 76 3.41 -8.27 -3.71
N ARG A 77 4.71 -8.43 -3.37
CA ARG A 77 5.29 -9.75 -3.10
C ARG A 77 4.69 -10.44 -1.86
N LYS A 78 4.34 -9.69 -0.82
CA LYS A 78 3.68 -10.24 0.38
C LYS A 78 2.22 -10.59 0.13
N ARG A 79 1.49 -9.75 -0.61
CA ARG A 79 0.09 -10.00 -0.96
C ARG A 79 -0.04 -11.22 -1.87
N ASN A 80 0.82 -11.31 -2.88
CA ASN A 80 0.91 -12.48 -3.75
C ASN A 80 1.31 -13.74 -2.96
N ALA A 81 2.22 -13.66 -2.00
CA ALA A 81 2.60 -14.82 -1.18
C ALA A 81 1.43 -15.33 -0.32
N LEU A 82 0.60 -14.44 0.23
CA LEU A 82 -0.62 -14.83 0.95
C LEU A 82 -1.66 -15.44 0.03
N ASP A 83 -1.85 -14.88 -1.17
CA ASP A 83 -2.77 -15.43 -2.17
C ASP A 83 -2.29 -16.81 -2.67
N PHE A 84 -0.98 -16.99 -2.88
CA PHE A 84 -0.39 -18.29 -3.19
C PHE A 84 -0.55 -19.30 -2.04
N ALA A 85 -0.36 -18.87 -0.78
CA ALA A 85 -0.56 -19.72 0.38
C ALA A 85 -2.03 -20.16 0.52
N ALA A 86 -2.97 -19.23 0.32
CA ALA A 86 -4.39 -19.52 0.31
C ALA A 86 -4.76 -20.49 -0.83
N PHE A 87 -4.18 -20.31 -2.02
CA PHE A 87 -4.36 -21.22 -3.15
C PHE A 87 -3.86 -22.64 -2.83
N ILE A 88 -2.66 -22.77 -2.26
CA ILE A 88 -2.10 -24.07 -1.87
C ILE A 88 -2.99 -24.77 -0.85
N LEU A 89 -3.49 -24.03 0.15
CA LEU A 89 -4.37 -24.57 1.18
C LEU A 89 -5.69 -25.04 0.56
N LEU A 90 -6.32 -24.23 -0.29
CA LEU A 90 -7.56 -24.58 -0.97
C LEU A 90 -7.38 -25.81 -1.89
N ALA A 91 -6.30 -25.83 -2.67
CA ALA A 91 -5.97 -26.95 -3.55
C ALA A 91 -5.71 -28.23 -2.76
N GLY A 92 -5.00 -28.15 -1.63
CA GLY A 92 -4.76 -29.28 -0.74
C GLY A 92 -6.05 -29.82 -0.15
N LEU A 93 -6.98 -28.95 0.27
CA LEU A 93 -8.29 -29.34 0.80
C LEU A 93 -9.13 -30.04 -0.28
N PHE A 94 -9.09 -29.53 -1.51
CA PHE A 94 -9.78 -30.13 -2.65
C PHE A 94 -9.21 -31.50 -3.03
N LEU A 95 -7.88 -31.63 -3.07
CA LEU A 95 -7.19 -32.90 -3.29
C LEU A 95 -7.49 -33.91 -2.18
N GLY A 96 -7.48 -33.47 -0.93
CA GLY A 96 -7.84 -34.30 0.23
C GLY A 96 -9.28 -34.82 0.13
N ALA A 97 -10.23 -33.97 -0.23
CA ALA A 97 -11.62 -34.37 -0.45
C ALA A 97 -11.74 -35.39 -1.61
N CYS A 98 -11.02 -35.18 -2.71
CA CYS A 98 -10.98 -36.13 -3.82
C CYS A 98 -10.40 -37.48 -3.38
N LEU A 99 -9.30 -37.50 -2.62
CA LEU A 99 -8.69 -38.71 -2.10
C LEU A 99 -9.63 -39.45 -1.14
N ALA A 100 -10.29 -38.74 -0.22
CA ALA A 100 -11.27 -39.33 0.69
C ALA A 100 -12.42 -40.01 -0.08
N LEU A 101 -12.91 -39.38 -1.15
CA LEU A 101 -13.93 -39.96 -2.02
C LEU A 101 -13.42 -41.22 -2.75
N VAL A 102 -12.16 -41.27 -3.16
CA VAL A 102 -11.55 -42.49 -3.73
C VAL A 102 -11.51 -43.61 -2.69
N PHE A 103 -11.02 -43.34 -1.48
CA PHE A 103 -10.92 -44.33 -0.40
C PHE A 103 -12.27 -44.83 0.09
N SER A 104 -13.31 -44.00 0.05
CA SER A 104 -14.68 -44.40 0.40
C SER A 104 -15.36 -45.36 -0.59
N GLY A 105 -14.67 -45.78 -1.66
CA GLY A 105 -15.20 -46.71 -2.66
C GLY A 105 -16.04 -46.04 -3.76
N HIS A 106 -16.20 -44.71 -3.72
CA HIS A 106 -16.85 -43.92 -4.78
C HIS A 106 -15.93 -43.60 -5.97
N ALA A 107 -14.84 -44.35 -6.14
CA ALA A 107 -13.88 -44.18 -7.24
C ALA A 107 -14.55 -44.24 -8.64
N VAL A 108 -15.62 -45.05 -8.78
CA VAL A 108 -16.41 -45.15 -10.02
C VAL A 108 -17.20 -43.87 -10.32
N ALA A 109 -17.61 -43.11 -9.31
CA ALA A 109 -18.28 -41.83 -9.52
C ALA A 109 -17.28 -40.74 -9.93
N LEU A 110 -16.10 -40.72 -9.30
CA LEU A 110 -15.01 -39.80 -9.67
C LEU A 110 -14.52 -40.02 -11.10
N SER A 111 -14.33 -41.27 -11.52
CA SER A 111 -13.89 -41.56 -12.89
C SER A 111 -14.89 -41.09 -13.94
N LYS A 112 -16.20 -41.20 -13.67
CA LYS A 112 -17.25 -40.67 -14.55
C LYS A 112 -17.21 -39.15 -14.66
N ILE A 113 -16.98 -38.44 -13.55
CA ILE A 113 -16.84 -36.98 -13.54
C ILE A 113 -15.60 -36.56 -14.34
N TYR A 114 -14.45 -37.19 -14.09
CA TYR A 114 -13.22 -36.91 -14.84
C TYR A 114 -13.38 -37.16 -16.34
N LEU A 115 -14.01 -38.26 -16.74
CA LEU A 115 -14.29 -38.58 -18.14
C LEU A 115 -15.20 -37.53 -18.78
N SER A 116 -16.21 -37.05 -18.05
CA SER A 116 -17.13 -36.00 -18.53
C SER A 116 -16.41 -34.67 -18.75
N ILE A 117 -15.52 -34.27 -17.84
CA ILE A 117 -14.72 -33.05 -17.98
C ILE A 117 -13.76 -33.19 -19.16
N PHE A 118 -13.12 -34.36 -19.34
CA PHE A 118 -12.23 -34.63 -20.46
C PHE A 118 -12.93 -34.59 -21.82
N MET A 119 -14.22 -34.92 -21.89
CA MET A 119 -15.02 -34.78 -23.10
C MET A 119 -15.45 -33.33 -23.36
N VAL A 120 -15.81 -32.59 -22.30
CA VAL A 120 -16.34 -31.22 -22.42
C VAL A 120 -15.23 -30.19 -22.61
N ALA A 121 -14.06 -30.36 -21.98
CA ALA A 121 -12.97 -29.40 -22.04
C ALA A 121 -12.43 -29.15 -23.47
N PRO A 122 -12.21 -30.17 -24.32
CA PRO A 122 -11.86 -29.98 -25.74
C PRO A 122 -12.92 -29.23 -26.54
N LEU A 123 -14.20 -29.40 -26.19
CA LEU A 123 -15.31 -28.70 -26.83
C LEU A 123 -15.35 -27.21 -26.44
N MET A 124 -14.95 -26.90 -25.21
CA MET A 124 -14.93 -25.53 -24.68
C MET A 124 -13.69 -24.73 -25.10
N LEU A 125 -12.57 -25.40 -25.40
CA LEU A 125 -11.33 -24.79 -25.89
C LEU A 125 -11.51 -23.86 -27.12
N PRO A 126 -12.16 -24.27 -28.23
CA PRO A 126 -12.35 -23.39 -29.37
C PRO A 126 -13.22 -22.16 -29.04
N PHE A 127 -14.17 -22.29 -28.12
CA PHE A 127 -15.01 -21.18 -27.68
C PHE A 127 -14.20 -20.16 -26.86
N LEU A 128 -13.32 -20.62 -25.98
CA LEU A 128 -12.43 -19.76 -25.20
C LEU A 128 -11.42 -19.02 -26.08
N ILE A 129 -10.83 -19.70 -27.08
CA ILE A 129 -9.90 -19.08 -28.04
C ILE A 129 -10.61 -18.00 -28.86
N LYS A 130 -11.83 -18.28 -29.35
CA LYS A 130 -12.64 -17.29 -30.09
C LYS A 130 -12.97 -16.05 -29.25
N ARG A 131 -13.21 -16.24 -27.94
CA ARG A 131 -13.49 -15.13 -27.01
C ARG A 131 -12.26 -14.27 -26.72
N GLN A 132 -11.06 -14.83 -26.73
CA GLN A 132 -9.82 -14.05 -26.58
C GLN A 132 -9.50 -13.25 -27.86
N MET A 133 -9.68 -13.84 -29.04
CA MET A 133 -9.49 -13.15 -30.33
C MET A 133 -10.41 -11.92 -30.48
N THR A 134 -11.68 -12.04 -30.07
CA THR A 134 -12.66 -10.94 -30.12
C THR A 134 -12.38 -9.83 -29.13
N LYS A 135 -11.80 -10.14 -27.96
CA LYS A 135 -11.36 -9.10 -27.00
C LYS A 135 -10.10 -8.37 -27.46
N GLY A 136 -9.15 -9.07 -28.09
CA GLY A 136 -7.93 -8.45 -28.64
C GLY A 136 -8.20 -7.55 -29.87
N ALA A 137 -9.25 -7.83 -30.64
CA ALA A 137 -9.65 -7.00 -31.77
C ALA A 137 -10.20 -5.62 -31.36
N HIS A 138 -10.80 -5.49 -30.18
CA HIS A 138 -11.32 -4.22 -29.68
C HIS A 138 -10.23 -3.29 -29.10
N THR A 139 -9.07 -3.82 -28.71
CA THR A 139 -7.95 -3.04 -28.18
C THR A 139 -7.00 -2.54 -29.28
N ASN A 140 -6.99 -3.15 -30.47
CA ASN A 140 -6.12 -2.76 -31.59
C ASN A 140 -6.77 -1.79 -32.60
N GLY A 141 -8.04 -1.40 -32.41
CA GLY A 141 -8.76 -0.44 -33.25
C GLY A 141 -8.74 1.01 -32.74
N ARG A 142 -7.95 1.30 -31.71
CA ARG A 142 -7.62 2.65 -31.22
C ARG A 142 -6.09 2.81 -31.22
N ALA A 143 -5.51 2.79 -32.42
CA ALA A 143 -4.18 3.30 -32.69
C ALA A 143 -4.25 4.00 -34.05
#